data_AF-A0A7U6KFW8-F1
#
_entry.id   AF-A0A7U6KFW8-F1
#
_cell.length_a   1.000
_cell.length_b   1.000
_cell.length_c   1.000
_cell.angle_alpha   90.00
_cell.angle_beta   90.00
_cell.angle_gamma   90.00
#
_symmetry.space_group_name_H-M   'P 1'
#
loop_
_entity.id
_entity.type
_entity.pdbx_description
1 polymer ?
#
loop_
_entity_poly.entity_id
_entity_poly.type
_entity_poly.pdbx_seq_one_letter_code
_entity_poly.pdbx_strand_id
1 'polypeptide(L)'
;MIQIAKQISVTSHYQFSSQTNLEDLLFFDIETTGFSAEVTSLYLIGCIYYKNDAFHLIQWFADDYQSEKLVLTAFLEFTKEYKTLIHYNGQGFDIPYLQKKCAQYKISYDFTALESLDIYKKLFPYKAILNLANYKQKTIEEYLGIKREDTFSGGDLIHVYGSYLKAKLSGDHDKEKEYLAPLLLHNEDDLQGLVTITEILNLRDVLTLPWVVTKTEQDNDQFILHATLPKYLKNPISFGNNLVTVNGFEDQGIIRVKIYKDELKFFYSNYKDYYYLPKEDMAIHKSVAFYVDKEFRTKAKAANCYSKKTGCFVVQYGERLSPYFKIEYHDKETYIELTDDFLANQAQLNIYANHLVKKLCTK
;
A
#
# COMPACT_ATOMS: atom_id res chain seq x y z
N MET A 1 -5.67 -34.35 17.82
CA MET A 1 -5.40 -33.38 16.72
C MET A 1 -5.26 -34.13 15.41
N ILE A 2 -5.89 -33.64 14.34
CA ILE A 2 -5.67 -34.11 12.96
C ILE A 2 -4.67 -33.17 12.27
N GLN A 3 -3.70 -33.73 11.54
CA GLN A 3 -2.79 -32.97 10.69
C GLN A 3 -3.00 -33.38 9.22
N ILE A 4 -3.19 -32.39 8.36
CA ILE A 4 -3.27 -32.58 6.91
C ILE A 4 -2.08 -31.88 6.30
N ALA A 5 -1.36 -32.56 5.41
CA ALA A 5 -0.28 -31.96 4.63
C ALA A 5 -0.37 -32.45 3.19
N LYS A 6 -0.32 -31.53 2.23
CA LYS A 6 -0.36 -31.85 0.80
C LYS A 6 0.36 -30.79 -0.02
N GLN A 7 0.85 -31.19 -1.18
CA GLN A 7 1.30 -30.24 -2.20
C GLN A 7 0.07 -29.60 -2.85
N ILE A 8 0.15 -28.30 -3.15
CA ILE A 8 -0.93 -27.54 -3.77
C ILE A 8 -0.43 -26.83 -5.03
N SER A 9 -1.34 -26.59 -5.97
CA SER A 9 -1.05 -25.85 -7.19
C SER A 9 -1.58 -24.43 -7.07
N VAL A 10 -0.81 -23.57 -6.40
CA VAL A 10 -1.08 -22.13 -6.28
C VAL A 10 0.08 -21.34 -6.84
N THR A 11 -0.18 -20.17 -7.42
CA THR A 11 0.85 -19.28 -7.96
C THR A 11 0.73 -17.92 -7.29
N SER A 12 1.85 -17.40 -6.77
CA SER A 12 1.95 -15.98 -6.43
C SER A 12 2.37 -15.20 -7.67
N HIS A 13 1.61 -14.17 -8.03
CA HIS A 13 1.95 -13.24 -9.10
C HIS A 13 2.73 -12.02 -8.59
N TYR A 14 3.09 -12.01 -7.31
CA TYR A 14 3.91 -10.97 -6.72
C TYR A 14 5.36 -11.42 -6.62
N GLN A 15 6.25 -10.62 -7.22
CA GLN A 15 7.67 -10.80 -7.04
C GLN A 15 8.11 -10.04 -5.79
N PHE A 16 8.33 -10.80 -4.71
CA PHE A 16 8.98 -10.32 -3.50
C PHE A 16 10.37 -9.75 -3.82
N SER A 17 10.93 -8.99 -2.88
CA SER A 17 12.25 -8.39 -3.07
C SER A 17 13.29 -9.46 -3.42
N SER A 18 14.32 -9.10 -4.19
CA SER A 18 15.39 -10.05 -4.56
C SER A 18 16.19 -10.59 -3.37
N GLN A 19 15.97 -10.03 -2.17
CA GLN A 19 16.57 -10.47 -0.92
C GLN A 19 15.68 -11.44 -0.13
N THR A 20 14.46 -11.70 -0.61
CA THR A 20 13.47 -12.55 0.04
C THR A 20 13.37 -13.89 -0.71
N ASN A 21 13.74 -14.99 -0.06
CA ASN A 21 13.52 -16.32 -0.61
C ASN A 21 12.10 -16.79 -0.29
N LEU A 22 11.42 -17.47 -1.23
CA LEU A 22 10.09 -18.02 -0.97
C LEU A 22 10.08 -19.04 0.18
N GLU A 23 11.18 -19.78 0.37
CA GLU A 23 11.34 -20.74 1.48
C GLU A 23 11.40 -20.08 2.86
N ASP A 24 11.69 -18.78 2.93
CA ASP A 24 11.70 -18.01 4.18
C ASP A 24 10.28 -17.49 4.55
N LEU A 25 9.29 -17.68 3.68
CA LEU A 25 7.93 -17.14 3.81
C LEU A 25 6.95 -18.20 4.33
N LEU A 26 6.13 -17.80 5.29
CA LEU A 26 5.02 -18.60 5.81
C LEU A 26 3.72 -17.82 5.74
N PHE A 27 2.81 -18.27 4.87
CA PHE A 27 1.44 -17.79 4.82
C PHE A 27 0.64 -18.51 5.90
N PHE A 28 -0.18 -17.80 6.68
CA PHE A 28 -1.02 -18.46 7.68
C PHE A 28 -2.35 -17.75 7.88
N ASP A 29 -3.30 -18.53 8.39
CA ASP A 29 -4.66 -18.11 8.74
C ASP A 29 -5.19 -19.03 9.86
N ILE A 30 -6.06 -18.48 10.72
CA ILE A 30 -6.64 -19.22 11.86
C ILE A 30 -8.16 -19.24 11.81
N GLU A 31 -8.73 -20.35 12.28
CA GLU A 31 -10.16 -20.46 12.54
C GLU A 31 -10.47 -20.59 14.01
N THR A 32 -11.45 -19.81 14.45
CA THR A 32 -11.84 -19.74 15.86
C THR A 32 -13.35 -19.84 16.02
N THR A 33 -13.82 -20.29 17.18
CA THR A 33 -15.26 -20.31 17.49
C THR A 33 -15.81 -18.94 17.90
N GLY A 34 -15.09 -17.86 17.58
CA GLY A 34 -15.46 -16.46 17.83
C GLY A 34 -14.28 -15.59 18.26
N PHE A 35 -14.49 -14.28 18.35
CA PHE A 35 -13.39 -13.29 18.38
C PHE A 35 -12.61 -13.15 19.70
N SER A 36 -13.12 -13.65 20.83
CA SER A 36 -12.50 -13.43 22.16
C SER A 36 -11.76 -14.68 22.63
N ALA A 37 -10.43 -14.68 22.48
CA ALA A 37 -9.56 -15.81 22.84
C ALA A 37 -9.74 -16.34 24.27
N GLU A 38 -10.21 -15.50 25.20
CA GLU A 38 -10.45 -15.86 26.60
C GLU A 38 -11.58 -16.88 26.77
N VAL A 39 -12.56 -16.91 25.85
CA VAL A 39 -13.79 -17.68 25.98
C VAL A 39 -14.13 -18.51 24.74
N THR A 40 -13.42 -18.33 23.62
CA THR A 40 -13.59 -19.10 22.39
C THR A 40 -12.42 -20.04 22.16
N SER A 41 -12.55 -21.00 21.25
CA SER A 41 -11.51 -21.98 20.93
C SER A 41 -10.91 -21.73 19.54
N LEU A 42 -9.60 -21.89 19.42
CA LEU A 42 -8.85 -22.07 18.19
C LEU A 42 -8.99 -23.52 17.74
N TYR A 43 -9.61 -23.74 16.59
CA TYR A 43 -9.87 -25.10 16.11
C TYR A 43 -9.10 -25.47 14.85
N LEU A 44 -8.57 -24.50 14.11
CA LEU A 44 -7.74 -24.75 12.94
C LEU A 44 -6.68 -23.67 12.83
N ILE A 45 -5.44 -24.08 12.56
CA ILE A 45 -4.43 -23.21 11.98
C ILE A 45 -3.99 -23.88 10.69
N GLY A 46 -4.00 -23.13 9.60
CA GLY A 46 -3.43 -23.58 8.34
C GLY A 46 -2.27 -22.70 7.92
N CYS A 47 -1.37 -23.29 7.15
CA CYS A 47 -0.23 -22.60 6.58
C CYS A 47 0.04 -23.02 5.14
N ILE A 48 0.50 -22.09 4.31
CA ILE A 48 1.15 -22.38 3.03
C ILE A 48 2.62 -21.96 3.11
N TYR A 49 3.50 -22.83 2.63
CA TYR A 49 4.93 -22.61 2.57
C TYR A 49 5.51 -23.13 1.25
N TYR A 50 6.70 -22.67 0.89
CA TYR A 50 7.40 -23.10 -0.33
C TYR A 50 8.57 -24.02 0.03
N LYS A 51 8.67 -25.17 -0.65
CA LYS A 51 9.75 -26.14 -0.47
C LYS A 51 9.86 -27.04 -1.69
N ASN A 52 11.09 -27.43 -2.08
CA ASN A 52 11.33 -28.35 -3.20
C ASN A 52 10.61 -27.92 -4.49
N ASP A 53 10.69 -26.62 -4.81
CA ASP A 53 10.05 -26.01 -5.99
C ASP A 53 8.52 -26.11 -6.06
N ALA A 54 7.85 -26.29 -4.93
CA ALA A 54 6.39 -26.36 -4.85
C ALA A 54 5.83 -25.66 -3.60
N PHE A 55 4.59 -25.21 -3.71
CA PHE A 55 3.81 -24.80 -2.55
C PHE A 55 3.20 -26.01 -1.85
N HIS A 56 3.25 -25.98 -0.53
CA HIS A 56 2.71 -27.00 0.35
C HIS A 56 1.72 -26.36 1.31
N LEU A 57 0.59 -27.04 1.53
CA LEU A 57 -0.38 -26.74 2.57
C LEU A 57 -0.10 -27.66 3.76
N ILE A 58 -0.17 -27.10 4.97
CA ILE A 58 -0.29 -27.85 6.21
C ILE A 58 -1.42 -27.26 7.05
N GLN A 59 -2.24 -28.12 7.65
CA GLN A 59 -3.35 -27.74 8.50
C GLN A 59 -3.33 -28.58 9.78
N TRP A 60 -3.45 -27.90 10.93
CA TRP A 60 -3.60 -28.53 12.24
C TRP A 60 -5.00 -28.26 12.76
N PHE A 61 -5.81 -29.32 12.83
CA PHE A 61 -7.20 -29.26 13.22
C PHE A 61 -7.39 -29.87 14.62
N ALA A 62 -8.02 -29.11 15.51
CA ALA A 62 -8.43 -29.59 16.82
C ALA A 62 -9.68 -30.45 16.64
N ASP A 63 -9.51 -31.76 16.63
CA ASP A 63 -10.60 -32.72 16.49
C ASP A 63 -11.30 -33.03 17.84
N ASP A 64 -10.95 -32.28 18.89
CA ASP A 64 -11.58 -32.24 20.21
C ASP A 64 -11.21 -30.93 20.92
N TYR A 65 -11.87 -30.63 22.04
CA TYR A 65 -11.60 -29.41 22.83
C TYR A 65 -10.25 -29.42 23.57
N GLN A 66 -9.58 -30.57 23.69
CA GLN A 66 -8.30 -30.69 24.40
C GLN A 66 -7.11 -30.47 23.47
N SER A 67 -7.33 -30.64 22.16
CA SER A 67 -6.33 -30.55 21.10
C SER A 67 -5.92 -29.12 20.75
N GLU A 68 -6.64 -28.10 21.21
CA GLU A 68 -6.32 -26.67 20.96
C GLU A 68 -4.85 -26.34 21.32
N LYS A 69 -4.36 -26.82 22.48
CA LYS A 69 -2.96 -26.61 22.89
C LYS A 69 -1.96 -27.28 21.95
N LEU A 70 -2.30 -28.44 21.41
CA LEU A 70 -1.45 -29.19 20.47
C LEU A 70 -1.37 -28.46 19.13
N VAL A 71 -2.51 -27.99 18.60
CA VAL A 71 -2.58 -27.17 17.39
C VAL A 71 -1.70 -25.93 17.52
N LEU A 72 -1.86 -25.18 18.61
CA LEU A 72 -1.06 -23.99 18.87
C LEU A 72 0.44 -24.32 18.96
N THR A 73 0.83 -25.32 19.75
CA THR A 73 2.24 -25.70 19.90
C THR A 73 2.87 -26.14 18.58
N ALA A 74 2.14 -26.90 17.76
CA ALA A 74 2.62 -27.38 16.47
C ALA A 74 2.90 -26.21 15.51
N PHE A 75 2.00 -25.24 15.43
CA PHE A 75 2.22 -24.03 14.63
C PHE A 75 3.43 -23.23 15.11
N LEU A 76 3.56 -22.98 16.42
CA LEU A 76 4.67 -22.20 16.98
C LEU A 76 6.04 -22.87 16.80
N GLU A 77 6.08 -24.19 16.74
CA GLU A 77 7.33 -24.90 16.39
C GLU A 77 7.63 -24.73 14.90
N PHE A 78 6.61 -24.88 14.05
CA PHE A 78 6.74 -24.78 12.60
C PHE A 78 7.20 -23.39 12.15
N THR A 79 6.71 -22.33 12.78
CA THR A 79 7.05 -20.93 12.45
C THR A 79 8.54 -20.61 12.65
N LYS A 80 9.28 -21.40 13.43
CA LYS A 80 10.72 -21.17 13.70
C LYS A 80 11.62 -21.40 12.48
N GLU A 81 11.14 -22.12 11.47
CA GLU A 81 11.88 -22.38 10.23
C GLU A 81 11.82 -21.19 9.24
N TYR A 82 11.00 -20.18 9.53
CA TYR A 82 10.70 -19.08 8.61
C TYR A 82 11.16 -17.73 9.16
N LYS A 83 11.23 -16.72 8.30
CA LYS A 83 11.63 -15.36 8.67
C LYS A 83 10.45 -14.39 8.62
N THR A 84 9.50 -14.62 7.71
CA THR A 84 8.39 -13.68 7.47
C THR A 84 7.05 -14.41 7.50
N LEU A 85 6.15 -13.92 8.35
CA LEU A 85 4.74 -14.31 8.35
C LEU A 85 3.95 -13.41 7.40
N ILE A 86 3.22 -14.02 6.47
CA ILE A 86 2.30 -13.35 5.56
C ILE A 86 0.88 -13.71 5.96
N HIS A 87 0.03 -12.70 6.10
CA HIS A 87 -1.35 -12.87 6.54
C HIS A 87 -2.23 -11.69 6.12
N TYR A 88 -3.54 -11.85 6.26
CA TYR A 88 -4.51 -10.80 5.99
C TYR A 88 -5.16 -10.31 7.28
N ASN A 89 -4.82 -9.10 7.73
CA ASN A 89 -5.30 -8.54 8.99
C ASN A 89 -4.92 -9.34 10.26
N GLY A 90 -3.92 -10.21 10.17
CA GLY A 90 -3.46 -11.02 11.29
C GLY A 90 -2.76 -10.23 12.40
N GLN A 91 -2.21 -9.04 12.12
CA GLN A 91 -1.77 -8.16 13.20
C GLN A 91 -2.95 -7.51 13.95
N GLY A 92 -4.12 -7.45 13.32
CA GLY A 92 -5.35 -6.94 13.93
C GLY A 92 -6.08 -8.00 14.75
N PHE A 93 -5.99 -9.27 14.36
CA PHE A 93 -6.76 -10.36 14.95
C PHE A 93 -5.92 -11.58 15.33
N ASP A 94 -5.37 -12.30 14.35
CA ASP A 94 -4.78 -13.63 14.51
C ASP A 94 -3.62 -13.66 15.52
N ILE A 95 -2.63 -12.79 15.35
CA ILE A 95 -1.44 -12.73 16.22
C ILE A 95 -1.85 -12.36 17.66
N PRO A 96 -2.64 -11.30 17.91
CA PRO A 96 -3.19 -11.04 19.24
C PRO A 96 -3.97 -12.21 19.85
N TYR A 97 -4.76 -12.93 19.03
CA TYR A 97 -5.52 -14.09 19.47
C TYR A 97 -4.59 -15.22 19.93
N LEU A 98 -3.60 -15.58 19.10
CA LEU A 98 -2.61 -16.61 19.41
C LEU A 98 -1.76 -16.23 20.63
N GLN A 99 -1.37 -14.96 20.80
CA GLN A 99 -0.64 -14.48 21.97
C GLN A 99 -1.44 -14.69 23.27
N LYS A 100 -2.75 -14.41 23.26
CA LYS A 100 -3.63 -14.66 24.41
C LYS A 100 -3.74 -16.15 24.71
N LYS A 101 -3.84 -17.00 23.68
CA LYS A 101 -3.83 -18.46 23.86
C LYS A 101 -2.49 -18.98 24.39
N CYS A 102 -1.37 -18.43 23.94
CA CYS A 102 -0.06 -18.73 24.49
C CYS A 102 -0.01 -18.41 25.99
N ALA A 103 -0.50 -17.23 26.39
CA ALA A 103 -0.57 -16.82 27.79
C ALA A 103 -1.47 -17.77 28.63
N GLN A 104 -2.66 -18.13 28.11
CA GLN A 104 -3.58 -19.07 28.75
C GLN A 104 -2.93 -20.44 28.99
N TYR A 105 -2.19 -20.96 28.01
CA TYR A 105 -1.51 -22.26 28.10
C TYR A 105 -0.10 -22.20 28.71
N LYS A 106 0.36 -21.02 29.12
CA LYS A 106 1.71 -20.75 29.65
C LYS A 106 2.82 -21.18 28.67
N ILE A 107 2.61 -20.94 27.38
CA ILE A 107 3.58 -21.16 26.31
C ILE A 107 4.34 -19.85 26.09
N SER A 108 5.68 -19.89 26.16
CA SER A 108 6.52 -18.73 25.85
C SER A 108 6.87 -18.74 24.37
N TYR A 109 6.50 -17.69 23.64
CA TYR A 109 6.83 -17.51 22.24
C TYR A 109 6.91 -16.02 21.91
N ASP A 110 7.93 -15.62 21.14
CA ASP A 110 8.15 -14.24 20.73
C ASP A 110 7.82 -14.05 19.25
N PHE A 111 6.64 -13.51 18.97
CA PHE A 111 6.22 -13.17 17.61
C PHE A 111 7.02 -12.00 17.01
N THR A 112 7.80 -11.24 17.80
CA THR A 112 8.60 -10.11 17.28
C THR A 112 9.89 -10.56 16.60
N ALA A 113 10.29 -11.82 16.79
CA ALA A 113 11.42 -12.42 16.10
C ALA A 113 11.16 -12.66 14.60
N LEU A 114 9.89 -12.64 14.18
CA LEU A 114 9.47 -12.82 12.79
C LEU A 114 9.08 -11.47 12.19
N GLU A 115 9.45 -11.25 10.93
CA GLU A 115 8.88 -10.17 10.15
C GLU A 115 7.40 -10.44 9.89
N SER A 116 6.58 -9.41 9.93
CA SER A 116 5.14 -9.53 9.72
C SER A 116 4.70 -8.69 8.51
N LEU A 117 4.24 -9.36 7.46
CA LEU A 117 3.64 -8.76 6.28
C LEU A 117 2.12 -8.92 6.35
N ASP A 118 1.46 -7.90 6.89
CA ASP A 118 0.00 -7.79 6.92
C ASP A 118 -0.50 -7.10 5.64
N ILE A 119 -1.09 -7.86 4.71
CA ILE A 119 -1.54 -7.32 3.42
C ILE A 119 -2.62 -6.24 3.62
N TYR A 120 -3.57 -6.45 4.53
CA TYR A 120 -4.62 -5.48 4.82
C TYR A 120 -4.03 -4.12 5.23
N LYS A 121 -3.04 -4.12 6.15
CA LYS A 121 -2.39 -2.88 6.57
C LYS A 121 -1.51 -2.24 5.50
N LYS A 122 -0.92 -3.03 4.59
CA LYS A 122 -0.19 -2.48 3.43
C LYS A 122 -1.12 -1.76 2.46
N LEU A 123 -2.38 -2.18 2.36
CA LEU A 123 -3.38 -1.58 1.47
C LEU A 123 -4.17 -0.43 2.07
N PHE A 124 -4.40 -0.44 3.38
CA PHE A 124 -5.24 0.54 4.06
C PHE A 124 -4.92 2.02 3.74
N PRO A 125 -3.64 2.43 3.59
CA PRO A 125 -3.30 3.80 3.19
C PRO A 125 -3.85 4.22 1.82
N TYR A 126 -4.17 3.27 0.94
CA TYR A 126 -4.59 3.49 -0.45
C TYR A 126 -6.07 3.21 -0.68
N LYS A 127 -6.86 3.12 0.40
CA LYS A 127 -8.31 2.85 0.33
C LYS A 127 -9.09 3.85 -0.52
N ALA A 128 -8.65 5.12 -0.55
CA ALA A 128 -9.31 6.14 -1.38
C ALA A 128 -9.10 5.89 -2.87
N ILE A 129 -7.95 5.30 -3.25
CA ILE A 129 -7.61 4.95 -4.63
C ILE A 129 -8.34 3.66 -5.05
N LEU A 130 -8.38 2.68 -4.15
CA LEU A 130 -9.06 1.40 -4.38
C LEU A 130 -10.59 1.54 -4.44
N ASN A 131 -11.16 2.39 -3.58
CA ASN A 131 -12.58 2.71 -3.51
C ASN A 131 -13.51 1.46 -3.50
N LEU A 132 -13.12 0.45 -2.73
CA LEU A 132 -13.88 -0.79 -2.58
C LEU A 132 -14.98 -0.67 -1.51
N ALA A 133 -16.04 -1.46 -1.65
CA ALA A 133 -17.16 -1.49 -0.70
C ALA A 133 -16.72 -1.91 0.71
N ASN A 134 -15.76 -2.83 0.78
CA ASN A 134 -15.07 -3.21 2.01
C ASN A 134 -13.67 -3.75 1.66
N TYR A 135 -12.89 -4.06 2.69
CA TYR A 135 -11.50 -4.54 2.57
C TYR A 135 -11.37 -5.90 3.26
N LYS A 136 -12.35 -6.79 3.04
CA LYS A 136 -12.19 -8.21 3.34
C LYS A 136 -11.36 -8.84 2.21
N GLN A 137 -10.66 -9.92 2.53
CA GLN A 137 -9.86 -10.66 1.57
C GLN A 137 -10.65 -11.01 0.29
N LYS A 138 -11.86 -11.56 0.42
CA LYS A 138 -12.75 -11.87 -0.72
C LYS A 138 -13.01 -10.67 -1.65
N THR A 139 -13.16 -9.47 -1.11
CA THR A 139 -13.36 -8.26 -1.94
C THR A 139 -12.07 -7.83 -2.66
N ILE A 140 -10.89 -8.10 -2.10
CA ILE A 140 -9.62 -7.91 -2.81
C ILE A 140 -9.44 -8.96 -3.92
N GLU A 141 -9.84 -10.20 -3.67
CA GLU A 141 -9.83 -11.27 -4.68
C GLU A 141 -10.74 -10.92 -5.87
N GLU A 142 -11.97 -10.52 -5.59
CA GLU A 142 -12.92 -10.05 -6.60
C GLU A 142 -12.34 -8.88 -7.42
N TYR A 143 -11.71 -7.91 -6.75
CA TYR A 143 -11.03 -6.79 -7.41
C TYR A 143 -9.94 -7.27 -8.37
N LEU A 144 -9.16 -8.28 -7.98
CA LEU A 144 -8.14 -8.92 -8.82
C LEU A 144 -8.73 -9.92 -9.84
N GLY A 145 -10.05 -10.05 -9.94
CA GLY A 145 -10.72 -10.97 -10.85
C GLY A 145 -10.58 -12.46 -10.47
N ILE A 146 -10.20 -12.75 -9.22
CA ILE A 146 -10.15 -14.10 -8.67
C ILE A 146 -11.57 -14.50 -8.29
N LYS A 147 -12.06 -15.60 -8.84
CA LYS A 147 -13.40 -16.15 -8.54
C LYS A 147 -13.26 -17.33 -7.61
N ARG A 148 -13.91 -17.26 -6.45
CA ARG A 148 -14.10 -18.42 -5.57
C ARG A 148 -15.46 -19.05 -5.84
N GLU A 149 -15.52 -20.37 -5.71
CA GLU A 149 -16.78 -21.12 -5.60
C GLU A 149 -17.19 -21.23 -4.13
N ASP A 150 -17.30 -20.09 -3.43
CA ASP A 150 -17.46 -20.10 -1.98
C ASP A 150 -18.94 -20.25 -1.57
N THR A 151 -19.22 -21.16 -0.64
CA THR A 151 -20.58 -21.51 -0.19
C THR A 151 -20.85 -21.20 1.28
N PHE A 152 -19.83 -20.93 2.11
CA PHE A 152 -19.98 -20.69 3.55
C PHE A 152 -19.27 -19.42 4.03
N SER A 153 -19.84 -18.75 5.03
CA SER A 153 -19.15 -17.70 5.78
C SER A 153 -18.44 -18.29 7.01
N GLY A 154 -17.37 -17.63 7.49
CA GLY A 154 -16.69 -18.07 8.73
C GLY A 154 -17.62 -18.14 9.95
N GLY A 155 -18.70 -17.35 9.97
CA GLY A 155 -19.74 -17.45 11.02
C GLY A 155 -20.55 -18.75 10.95
N ASP A 156 -20.80 -19.26 9.74
CA ASP A 156 -21.51 -20.53 9.54
C ASP A 156 -20.67 -21.71 10.03
N LEU A 157 -19.34 -21.64 9.84
CA LEU A 157 -18.41 -22.71 10.18
C LEU A 157 -18.29 -22.97 11.69
N ILE A 158 -18.59 -21.97 12.54
CA ILE A 158 -18.63 -22.16 14.00
C ILE A 158 -19.65 -23.24 14.38
N HIS A 159 -20.83 -23.20 13.75
CA HIS A 159 -21.87 -24.21 13.98
C HIS A 159 -21.50 -25.57 13.39
N VAL A 160 -20.80 -25.58 12.25
CA VAL A 160 -20.30 -26.79 11.61
C VAL A 160 -19.27 -27.50 12.50
N TYR A 161 -18.33 -26.76 13.10
CA TYR A 161 -17.35 -27.33 14.05
C TYR A 161 -18.02 -27.92 15.29
N GLY A 162 -19.03 -27.25 15.86
CA GLY A 162 -19.82 -27.81 16.95
C GLY A 162 -20.56 -29.10 16.56
N SER A 163 -21.02 -29.19 15.31
CA SER A 163 -21.70 -30.37 14.77
C SER A 163 -20.73 -31.52 14.50
N TYR A 164 -19.53 -31.21 14.00
CA TYR A 164 -18.41 -32.14 13.88
C TYR A 164 -18.10 -32.83 15.22
N LEU A 165 -17.91 -32.05 16.29
CA LEU A 165 -17.60 -32.60 17.61
C LEU A 165 -18.72 -33.49 18.16
N LYS A 166 -19.99 -33.12 17.94
CA LYS A 166 -21.14 -33.97 18.32
C LYS A 166 -21.17 -35.28 17.55
N ALA A 167 -20.98 -35.24 16.23
CA ALA A 167 -20.95 -36.43 15.38
C ALA A 167 -19.83 -37.40 15.81
N LYS A 168 -18.64 -36.86 16.10
CA LYS A 168 -17.51 -37.62 16.61
C LYS A 168 -17.80 -38.26 17.97
N LEU A 169 -18.39 -37.52 18.91
CA LEU A 169 -18.77 -38.05 20.23
C LEU A 169 -19.84 -39.14 20.14
N SER A 170 -20.75 -39.07 19.17
CA SER A 170 -21.77 -40.10 18.93
C SER A 170 -21.28 -41.30 18.11
N GLY A 171 -20.06 -41.26 17.56
CA GLY A 171 -19.54 -42.30 16.66
C GLY A 171 -20.18 -42.30 15.26
N ASP A 172 -20.76 -41.18 14.83
CA ASP A 172 -21.40 -41.02 13.51
C ASP A 172 -20.34 -40.60 12.49
N HIS A 173 -19.59 -41.58 11.99
CA HIS A 173 -18.42 -41.36 11.12
C HIS A 173 -18.76 -40.75 9.75
N ASP A 174 -19.98 -40.92 9.25
CA ASP A 174 -20.40 -40.34 7.98
C ASP A 174 -20.62 -38.83 8.14
N LYS A 175 -21.31 -38.41 9.20
CA LYS A 175 -21.46 -36.97 9.52
C LYS A 175 -20.17 -36.31 9.96
N GLU A 176 -19.31 -37.03 10.66
CA GLU A 176 -17.98 -36.54 11.01
C GLU A 176 -17.22 -36.08 9.75
N LYS A 177 -17.20 -36.91 8.71
CA LYS A 177 -16.58 -36.58 7.42
C LYS A 177 -17.30 -35.45 6.69
N GLU A 178 -18.63 -35.46 6.71
CA GLU A 178 -19.47 -34.43 6.08
C GLU A 178 -19.16 -33.03 6.66
N TYR A 179 -18.99 -32.90 7.98
CA TYR A 179 -18.68 -31.63 8.62
C TYR A 179 -17.21 -31.24 8.57
N LEU A 180 -16.29 -32.22 8.56
CA LEU A 180 -14.85 -31.93 8.50
C LEU A 180 -14.44 -31.32 7.16
N ALA A 181 -15.00 -31.80 6.05
CA ALA A 181 -14.65 -31.37 4.70
C ALA A 181 -14.78 -29.83 4.49
N PRO A 182 -15.92 -29.18 4.77
CA PRO A 182 -16.05 -27.73 4.58
C PRO A 182 -15.17 -26.90 5.52
N LEU A 183 -14.88 -27.38 6.75
CA LEU A 183 -13.99 -26.69 7.69
C LEU A 183 -12.56 -26.60 7.16
N LEU A 184 -12.04 -27.72 6.65
CA LEU A 184 -10.70 -27.76 6.06
C LEU A 184 -10.64 -27.00 4.74
N LEU A 185 -11.67 -27.14 3.90
CA LEU A 185 -11.74 -26.48 2.59
C LEU A 185 -11.76 -24.95 2.72
N HIS A 186 -12.52 -24.40 3.66
CA HIS A 186 -12.59 -22.94 3.82
C HIS A 186 -11.24 -22.31 4.14
N ASN A 187 -10.55 -22.84 5.15
CA ASN A 187 -9.22 -22.36 5.52
C ASN A 187 -8.19 -22.59 4.39
N GLU A 188 -8.29 -23.70 3.66
CA GLU A 188 -7.47 -23.94 2.48
C GLU A 188 -7.72 -22.90 1.38
N ASP A 189 -8.98 -22.57 1.10
CA ASP A 189 -9.35 -21.53 0.12
C ASP A 189 -8.88 -20.14 0.57
N ASP A 190 -9.00 -19.83 1.87
CA ASP A 190 -8.47 -18.58 2.44
C ASP A 190 -6.96 -18.47 2.34
N LEU A 191 -6.23 -19.55 2.57
CA LEU A 191 -4.77 -19.56 2.39
C LEU A 191 -4.35 -19.45 0.93
N GLN A 192 -5.01 -20.17 0.01
CA GLN A 192 -4.72 -20.06 -1.43
C GLN A 192 -5.07 -18.67 -1.95
N GLY A 193 -6.20 -18.13 -1.49
CA GLY A 193 -6.59 -16.74 -1.68
C GLY A 193 -5.50 -15.78 -1.19
N LEU A 194 -4.96 -16.02 -0.01
CA LEU A 194 -3.92 -15.18 0.59
C LEU A 194 -2.63 -15.16 -0.26
N VAL A 195 -2.23 -16.32 -0.81
CA VAL A 195 -1.09 -16.39 -1.74
C VAL A 195 -1.38 -15.62 -3.02
N THR A 196 -2.56 -15.80 -3.62
CA THR A 196 -2.92 -15.15 -4.89
C THR A 196 -3.09 -13.65 -4.76
N ILE A 197 -3.71 -13.14 -3.68
CA ILE A 197 -3.87 -11.70 -3.46
C ILE A 197 -2.56 -10.97 -3.20
N THR A 198 -1.43 -11.65 -2.98
CA THR A 198 -0.13 -10.95 -2.89
C THR A 198 0.12 -10.06 -4.11
N GLU A 199 -0.49 -10.36 -5.26
CA GLU A 199 -0.48 -9.52 -6.46
C GLU A 199 -0.88 -8.06 -6.19
N ILE A 200 -1.79 -7.81 -5.24
CA ILE A 200 -2.22 -6.44 -4.87
C ILE A 200 -1.07 -5.60 -4.30
N LEU A 201 0.02 -6.22 -3.83
CA LEU A 201 1.20 -5.49 -3.38
C LEU A 201 1.91 -4.77 -4.55
N ASN A 202 1.68 -5.18 -5.81
CA ASN A 202 2.12 -4.41 -6.97
C ASN A 202 1.53 -3.00 -6.97
N LEU A 203 0.26 -2.82 -6.55
CA LEU A 203 -0.35 -1.50 -6.41
C LEU A 203 0.43 -0.62 -5.43
N ARG A 204 0.74 -1.16 -4.24
CA ARG A 204 1.54 -0.46 -3.24
C ARG A 204 2.90 -0.07 -3.82
N ASP A 205 3.56 -0.99 -4.52
CA ASP A 205 4.87 -0.76 -5.09
C ASP A 205 4.82 0.30 -6.19
N VAL A 206 3.80 0.32 -7.06
CA VAL A 206 3.57 1.41 -8.01
C VAL A 206 3.37 2.75 -7.33
N LEU A 207 2.68 2.79 -6.20
CA LEU A 207 2.40 4.04 -5.49
C LEU A 207 3.57 4.54 -4.62
N THR A 208 4.61 3.74 -4.44
CA THR A 208 5.74 4.04 -3.52
C THR A 208 7.10 4.05 -4.19
N LEU A 209 7.29 3.29 -5.26
CA LEU A 209 8.52 3.23 -6.04
C LEU A 209 8.51 4.24 -7.20
N PRO A 210 9.68 4.67 -7.69
CA PRO A 210 9.75 5.68 -8.72
C PRO A 210 9.19 5.23 -10.07
N TRP A 211 8.37 6.10 -10.68
CA TRP A 211 7.96 6.04 -12.08
C TRP A 211 9.06 6.66 -12.96
N VAL A 212 9.24 6.13 -14.17
CA VAL A 212 10.21 6.62 -15.13
C VAL A 212 9.47 7.31 -16.27
N VAL A 213 9.57 8.64 -16.35
CA VAL A 213 8.97 9.41 -17.45
C VAL A 213 9.62 9.00 -18.77
N THR A 214 8.82 8.72 -19.79
CA THR A 214 9.29 8.29 -21.11
C THR A 214 9.01 9.34 -22.17
N LYS A 215 7.96 10.13 -21.99
CA LYS A 215 7.52 11.17 -22.95
C LYS A 215 6.76 12.27 -22.22
N THR A 216 6.85 13.48 -22.75
CA THR A 216 5.99 14.60 -22.37
C THR A 216 5.17 15.08 -23.56
N GLU A 217 3.96 15.57 -23.27
CA GLU A 217 3.10 16.23 -24.24
C GLU A 217 2.53 17.51 -23.60
N GLN A 218 2.23 18.49 -24.45
CA GLN A 218 1.57 19.70 -24.04
C GLN A 218 0.36 19.94 -24.94
N ASP A 219 -0.82 20.03 -24.32
CA ASP A 219 -2.03 20.55 -24.94
C ASP A 219 -2.28 21.97 -24.41
N ASN A 220 -3.24 22.69 -25.00
CA ASN A 220 -3.53 24.08 -24.68
C ASN A 220 -3.64 24.34 -23.17
N ASP A 221 -4.25 23.45 -22.39
CA ASP A 221 -4.45 23.65 -20.94
C ASP A 221 -3.79 22.59 -20.05
N GLN A 222 -3.04 21.64 -20.62
CA GLN A 222 -2.50 20.50 -19.89
C GLN A 222 -1.07 20.14 -20.28
N PHE A 223 -0.27 19.82 -19.27
CA PHE A 223 1.02 19.18 -19.39
C PHE A 223 0.88 17.71 -19.00
N ILE A 224 1.29 16.81 -19.90
CA ILE A 224 1.08 15.37 -19.76
C ILE A 224 2.44 14.68 -19.69
N LEU A 225 2.64 13.89 -18.64
CA LEU A 225 3.81 13.02 -18.47
C LEU A 225 3.36 11.58 -18.70
N HIS A 226 3.95 10.91 -19.68
CA HIS A 226 3.87 9.46 -19.85
C HIS A 226 5.04 8.83 -19.12
N ALA A 227 4.80 7.74 -18.40
CA ALA A 227 5.81 7.05 -17.63
C ALA A 227 5.63 5.54 -17.67
N THR A 228 6.73 4.81 -17.50
CA THR A 228 6.72 3.38 -17.22
C THR A 228 6.58 3.17 -15.71
N LEU A 229 5.67 2.27 -15.33
CA LEU A 229 5.43 1.87 -13.95
C LEU A 229 6.50 0.88 -13.45
N PRO A 230 6.84 0.90 -12.15
CA PRO A 230 7.84 -0.02 -11.60
C PRO A 230 7.35 -1.46 -11.46
N LYS A 231 6.03 -1.68 -11.52
CA LYS A 231 5.36 -2.98 -11.46
C LYS A 231 4.15 -2.98 -12.39
N TYR A 232 3.78 -4.15 -12.88
CA TYR A 232 2.58 -4.36 -13.68
C TYR A 232 1.31 -4.25 -12.82
N LEU A 233 0.34 -3.47 -13.28
CA LEU A 233 -0.98 -3.34 -12.68
C LEU A 233 -2.05 -4.07 -13.48
N LYS A 234 -2.69 -5.05 -12.85
CA LYS A 234 -3.83 -5.78 -13.44
C LYS A 234 -5.09 -4.93 -13.55
N ASN A 235 -5.30 -4.01 -12.61
CA ASN A 235 -6.46 -3.14 -12.55
C ASN A 235 -6.02 -1.68 -12.69
N PRO A 236 -6.77 -0.84 -13.44
CA PRO A 236 -6.42 0.55 -13.61
C PRO A 236 -6.62 1.31 -12.29
N ILE A 237 -5.77 2.31 -12.07
CA ILE A 237 -5.89 3.27 -10.99
C ILE A 237 -6.07 4.68 -11.52
N SER A 238 -6.85 5.48 -10.80
CA SER A 238 -7.08 6.89 -11.09
C SER A 238 -7.23 7.65 -9.78
N PHE A 239 -6.37 8.63 -9.56
CA PHE A 239 -6.42 9.47 -8.37
C PHE A 239 -5.85 10.86 -8.67
N GLY A 240 -6.13 11.83 -7.81
CA GLY A 240 -5.66 13.19 -8.01
C GLY A 240 -6.62 14.24 -7.48
N ASN A 241 -6.58 15.42 -8.08
CA ASN A 241 -7.43 16.55 -7.78
C ASN A 241 -7.66 17.38 -9.06
N ASN A 242 -8.28 18.54 -8.90
CA ASN A 242 -8.64 19.47 -9.96
C ASN A 242 -7.45 20.09 -10.72
N LEU A 243 -6.22 19.96 -10.22
CA LEU A 243 -4.99 20.42 -10.87
C LEU A 243 -4.16 19.27 -11.45
N VAL A 244 -4.18 18.09 -10.81
CA VAL A 244 -3.34 16.96 -11.21
C VAL A 244 -4.16 15.68 -11.18
N THR A 245 -4.18 14.94 -12.29
CA THR A 245 -4.75 13.59 -12.37
C THR A 245 -3.65 12.58 -12.68
N VAL A 246 -3.62 11.49 -11.93
CA VAL A 246 -2.68 10.38 -12.11
C VAL A 246 -3.47 9.14 -12.49
N ASN A 247 -3.08 8.52 -13.60
CA ASN A 247 -3.62 7.26 -14.08
C ASN A 247 -2.50 6.23 -14.24
N GLY A 248 -2.79 4.98 -13.93
CA GLY A 248 -1.87 3.87 -14.14
C GLY A 248 -2.64 2.62 -14.56
N PHE A 249 -2.12 1.89 -15.53
CA PHE A 249 -2.68 0.61 -15.98
C PHE A 249 -1.58 -0.20 -16.66
N GLU A 250 -1.55 -1.51 -16.41
CA GLU A 250 -0.48 -2.39 -16.90
C GLU A 250 0.89 -1.85 -16.47
N ASP A 251 1.81 -1.62 -17.41
CA ASP A 251 3.13 -1.02 -17.18
C ASP A 251 3.18 0.49 -17.53
N GLN A 252 2.03 1.10 -17.82
CA GLN A 252 1.94 2.50 -18.27
C GLN A 252 1.30 3.42 -17.23
N GLY A 253 1.90 4.60 -17.07
CA GLY A 253 1.45 5.67 -16.21
C GLY A 253 1.26 6.97 -16.98
N ILE A 254 0.22 7.73 -16.65
CA ILE A 254 -0.04 9.06 -17.21
C ILE A 254 -0.33 10.03 -16.07
N ILE A 255 0.42 11.13 -16.01
CA ILE A 255 0.17 12.24 -15.08
C ILE A 255 -0.22 13.46 -15.91
N ARG A 256 -1.44 13.95 -15.71
CA ARG A 256 -1.95 15.18 -16.34
C ARG A 256 -1.93 16.31 -15.33
N VAL A 257 -1.29 17.42 -15.68
CA VAL A 257 -1.20 18.61 -14.84
C VAL A 257 -1.80 19.80 -15.58
N LYS A 258 -2.70 20.53 -14.95
CA LYS A 258 -3.25 21.76 -15.51
C LYS A 258 -2.17 22.83 -15.64
N ILE A 259 -2.09 23.46 -16.80
CA ILE A 259 -1.18 24.58 -17.04
C ILE A 259 -1.82 25.87 -16.51
N TYR A 260 -1.06 26.59 -15.69
CA TYR A 260 -1.37 27.93 -15.25
C TYR A 260 -0.65 28.93 -16.16
N LYS A 261 -1.43 29.71 -16.93
CA LYS A 261 -0.93 30.72 -17.86
C LYS A 261 -1.21 32.11 -17.33
N ASP A 262 -0.25 32.68 -16.63
CA ASP A 262 -0.39 33.99 -16.03
C ASP A 262 0.99 34.54 -15.62
N GLU A 263 1.00 35.66 -14.92
CA GLU A 263 2.16 36.20 -14.21
C GLU A 263 2.29 35.62 -12.80
N LEU A 264 3.45 35.04 -12.47
CA LEU A 264 3.79 34.56 -11.13
C LEU A 264 5.03 35.25 -10.55
N LYS A 265 5.21 35.15 -9.23
CA LYS A 265 6.29 35.81 -8.48
C LYS A 265 7.42 34.83 -8.15
N PHE A 266 8.65 35.19 -8.50
CA PHE A 266 9.88 34.54 -8.04
C PHE A 266 10.41 35.29 -6.82
N PHE A 267 10.35 34.67 -5.63
CA PHE A 267 10.75 35.28 -4.37
C PHE A 267 12.24 35.03 -4.07
N TYR A 268 12.98 36.11 -3.78
CA TYR A 268 14.39 36.03 -3.44
C TYR A 268 14.58 35.74 -1.95
N SER A 269 15.30 34.67 -1.61
CA SER A 269 15.56 34.28 -0.21
C SER A 269 16.45 35.28 0.53
N ASN A 270 17.39 35.92 -0.15
CA ASN A 270 18.29 36.94 0.39
C ASN A 270 17.70 38.36 0.37
N TYR A 271 16.44 38.51 0.80
CA TYR A 271 15.69 39.77 0.76
C TYR A 271 16.40 40.97 1.39
N LYS A 272 17.31 40.74 2.35
CA LYS A 272 18.11 41.79 3.00
C LYS A 272 19.01 42.55 2.03
N ASP A 273 19.31 41.97 0.87
CA ASP A 273 20.15 42.57 -0.17
C ASP A 273 19.37 43.24 -1.30
N TYR A 274 18.07 43.43 -1.09
CA TYR A 274 17.18 44.04 -2.06
C TYR A 274 16.46 45.28 -1.50
N TYR A 275 16.11 46.17 -2.41
CA TYR A 275 15.09 47.19 -2.22
C TYR A 275 13.84 46.81 -3.01
N TYR A 276 12.67 47.16 -2.48
CA TYR A 276 11.39 47.02 -3.16
C TYR A 276 10.96 48.36 -3.76
N LEU A 277 10.52 48.34 -5.00
CA LEU A 277 10.02 49.48 -5.76
C LEU A 277 8.49 49.45 -5.78
N PRO A 278 7.77 50.31 -5.01
CA PRO A 278 6.32 50.20 -4.90
C PRO A 278 5.55 50.56 -6.17
N LYS A 279 6.11 51.41 -7.04
CA LYS A 279 5.43 51.81 -8.30
C LYS A 279 5.58 50.73 -9.37
N GLU A 280 6.74 50.09 -9.42
CA GLU A 280 7.10 49.08 -10.41
C GLU A 280 6.75 47.65 -9.95
N ASP A 281 6.35 47.48 -8.68
CA ASP A 281 5.94 46.20 -8.08
C ASP A 281 6.97 45.08 -8.26
N MET A 282 8.24 45.40 -7.97
CA MET A 282 9.36 44.48 -8.08
C MET A 282 10.48 44.79 -7.08
N ALA A 283 11.34 43.80 -6.84
CA ALA A 283 12.55 43.94 -6.04
C ALA A 283 13.80 44.09 -6.91
N ILE A 284 14.69 45.01 -6.53
CA ILE A 284 15.98 45.24 -7.17
C ILE A 284 17.12 45.04 -6.17
N HIS A 285 18.19 44.39 -6.61
CA HIS A 285 19.37 44.18 -5.77
C HIS A 285 20.07 45.52 -5.45
N LYS A 286 20.68 45.63 -4.26
CA LYS A 286 21.37 46.85 -3.80
C LYS A 286 22.38 47.41 -4.79
N SER A 287 23.06 46.54 -5.55
CA SER A 287 24.04 46.96 -6.58
C SER A 287 23.40 47.76 -7.71
N VAL A 288 22.16 47.46 -8.07
CA VAL A 288 21.41 48.14 -9.14
C VAL A 288 20.63 49.33 -8.57
N ALA A 289 20.30 49.30 -7.28
CA ALA A 289 19.53 50.35 -6.64
C ALA A 289 20.21 51.73 -6.68
N PHE A 290 21.53 51.82 -6.89
CA PHE A 290 22.24 53.10 -7.04
C PHE A 290 21.59 54.04 -8.08
N TYR A 291 20.96 53.48 -9.13
CA TYR A 291 20.31 54.24 -10.20
C TYR A 291 18.86 54.66 -9.89
N VAL A 292 18.36 54.40 -8.68
CA VAL A 292 16.98 54.72 -8.27
C VAL A 292 16.99 55.62 -7.04
N ASP A 293 16.27 56.74 -7.11
CA ASP A 293 16.19 57.70 -6.01
C ASP A 293 15.62 57.06 -4.73
N LYS A 294 16.12 57.53 -3.59
CA LYS A 294 15.78 56.96 -2.27
C LYS A 294 14.27 57.04 -1.96
N GLU A 295 13.56 58.01 -2.52
CA GLU A 295 12.12 58.19 -2.32
C GLU A 295 11.25 57.16 -3.07
N PHE A 296 11.78 56.54 -4.14
CA PHE A 296 11.06 55.53 -4.92
C PHE A 296 11.35 54.09 -4.49
N ARG A 297 12.18 53.89 -3.47
CA ARG A 297 12.59 52.55 -3.01
C ARG A 297 12.45 52.38 -1.50
N THR A 298 12.00 51.21 -1.09
CA THR A 298 11.87 50.83 0.33
C THR A 298 12.70 49.59 0.62
N LYS A 299 13.11 49.35 1.87
CA LYS A 299 13.83 48.11 2.21
C LYS A 299 12.90 46.92 1.92
N ALA A 300 13.39 45.92 1.19
CA ALA A 300 12.61 44.73 0.92
C ALA A 300 12.37 43.92 2.22
N LYS A 301 11.19 43.32 2.30
CA LYS A 301 10.77 42.30 3.24
C LYS A 301 10.65 40.99 2.46
N ALA A 302 10.67 39.86 3.14
CA ALA A 302 10.55 38.56 2.47
C ALA A 302 9.29 38.48 1.57
N ALA A 303 8.16 39.02 2.04
CA ALA A 303 6.89 38.99 1.30
C ALA A 303 6.80 39.94 0.08
N ASN A 304 7.70 40.91 -0.07
CA ASN A 304 7.72 41.80 -1.24
C ASN A 304 9.06 41.76 -1.99
N CYS A 305 9.92 40.81 -1.68
CA CYS A 305 11.18 40.62 -2.37
C CYS A 305 11.01 39.61 -3.51
N TYR A 306 10.45 40.07 -4.63
CA TYR A 306 10.23 39.22 -5.79
C TYR A 306 10.45 39.93 -7.12
N SER A 307 10.63 39.13 -8.18
CA SER A 307 10.38 39.55 -9.56
C SER A 307 9.15 38.83 -10.09
N LYS A 308 8.51 39.40 -11.11
CA LYS A 308 7.36 38.78 -11.76
C LYS A 308 7.77 38.16 -13.09
N LYS A 309 7.11 37.07 -13.46
CA LYS A 309 7.35 36.37 -14.71
C LYS A 309 6.04 35.86 -15.30
N THR A 310 5.75 36.26 -16.53
CA THR A 310 4.66 35.71 -17.34
C THR A 310 5.14 34.46 -18.08
N GLY A 311 4.36 33.40 -18.04
CA GLY A 311 4.74 32.14 -18.66
C GLY A 311 3.68 31.05 -18.52
N CYS A 312 4.07 29.82 -18.89
CA CYS A 312 3.29 28.62 -18.65
C CYS A 312 3.88 27.88 -17.45
N PHE A 313 3.05 27.63 -16.44
CA PHE A 313 3.49 27.05 -15.18
C PHE A 313 2.69 25.81 -14.81
N VAL A 314 3.32 24.87 -14.11
CA VAL A 314 2.68 23.67 -13.55
C VAL A 314 2.91 23.60 -12.06
N VAL A 315 1.89 23.14 -11.32
CA VAL A 315 1.96 23.07 -9.87
C VAL A 315 2.96 22.00 -9.41
N GLN A 316 3.69 22.29 -8.34
CA GLN A 316 4.40 21.31 -7.53
C GLN A 316 4.06 21.55 -6.05
N TYR A 317 3.94 20.46 -5.29
CA TYR A 317 3.53 20.54 -3.89
C TYR A 317 4.70 20.66 -2.92
N GLY A 318 5.30 21.85 -2.83
CA GLY A 318 6.49 22.13 -2.03
C GLY A 318 7.74 22.30 -2.89
N GLU A 319 8.82 22.75 -2.26
CA GLU A 319 10.04 23.26 -2.91
C GLU A 319 10.98 22.11 -3.33
N ARG A 320 10.52 21.24 -4.26
CA ARG A 320 11.33 20.11 -4.75
C ARG A 320 12.25 20.48 -5.89
N LEU A 321 11.75 21.26 -6.83
CA LEU A 321 12.50 21.76 -7.97
C LEU A 321 12.62 23.28 -7.88
N SER A 322 13.75 23.79 -8.37
CA SER A 322 14.09 25.21 -8.43
C SER A 322 14.57 25.56 -9.83
N PRO A 323 14.34 26.81 -10.31
CA PRO A 323 13.60 27.87 -9.64
C PRO A 323 12.10 27.56 -9.56
N TYR A 324 11.43 28.04 -8.51
CA TYR A 324 9.99 27.91 -8.35
C TYR A 324 9.33 29.27 -8.13
N PHE A 325 8.06 29.35 -8.50
CA PHE A 325 7.25 30.55 -8.47
C PHE A 325 6.06 30.36 -7.53
N LYS A 326 5.48 31.47 -7.06
CA LYS A 326 4.25 31.47 -6.28
C LYS A 326 3.31 32.58 -6.77
N ILE A 327 2.02 32.43 -6.53
CA ILE A 327 1.05 33.51 -6.73
C ILE A 327 1.28 34.55 -5.63
N GLU A 328 1.19 34.13 -4.36
CA GLU A 328 1.49 34.94 -3.19
C GLU A 328 2.54 34.32 -2.26
N TYR A 329 3.21 35.16 -1.48
CA TYR A 329 4.35 34.73 -0.64
C TYR A 329 3.98 33.59 0.34
N HIS A 330 2.78 33.68 0.93
CA HIS A 330 2.28 32.76 1.93
C HIS A 330 1.62 31.50 1.34
N ASP A 331 1.53 31.41 0.01
CA ASP A 331 0.98 30.22 -0.63
C ASP A 331 1.91 29.02 -0.38
N LYS A 332 1.26 27.89 -0.08
CA LYS A 332 1.93 26.60 0.11
C LYS A 332 2.25 25.93 -1.22
N GLU A 333 1.45 26.23 -2.24
CA GLU A 333 1.65 25.73 -3.58
C GLU A 333 2.73 26.55 -4.26
N THR A 334 3.54 25.85 -5.04
CA THR A 334 4.64 26.41 -5.79
C THR A 334 4.53 25.93 -7.21
N TYR A 335 5.13 26.65 -8.14
CA TYR A 335 4.97 26.41 -9.56
C TYR A 335 6.32 26.29 -10.24
N ILE A 336 6.44 25.39 -11.20
CA ILE A 336 7.57 25.27 -12.11
C ILE A 336 7.16 25.81 -13.47
N GLU A 337 8.03 26.60 -14.07
CA GLU A 337 7.83 27.07 -15.43
C GLU A 337 8.17 25.97 -16.43
N LEU A 338 7.34 25.79 -17.46
CA LEU A 338 7.57 24.87 -18.56
C LEU A 338 8.55 25.48 -19.57
N THR A 339 9.84 25.50 -19.22
CA THR A 339 10.92 25.92 -20.13
C THR A 339 11.42 24.75 -20.99
N ASP A 340 12.00 25.04 -22.15
CA ASP A 340 12.63 24.01 -23.01
C ASP A 340 13.69 23.21 -22.24
N ASP A 341 14.48 23.88 -21.38
CA ASP A 341 15.48 23.22 -20.52
C ASP A 341 14.85 22.22 -19.54
N PHE A 342 13.71 22.56 -18.93
CA PHE A 342 12.99 21.66 -18.04
C PHE A 342 12.42 20.47 -18.82
N LEU A 343 11.83 20.72 -19.98
CA LEU A 343 11.24 19.70 -20.85
C LEU A 343 12.31 18.74 -21.41
N ALA A 344 13.54 19.22 -21.62
CA ALA A 344 14.67 18.40 -22.06
C ALA A 344 15.37 17.65 -20.91
N ASN A 345 15.07 17.98 -19.65
CA ASN A 345 15.77 17.40 -18.48
C ASN A 345 15.02 16.21 -17.90
N GLN A 346 15.36 15.02 -18.39
CA GLN A 346 14.78 13.75 -17.94
C GLN A 346 14.86 13.52 -16.42
N ALA A 347 15.96 13.92 -15.78
CA ALA A 347 16.13 13.74 -14.34
C ALA A 347 15.15 14.62 -13.54
N GLN A 348 14.96 15.87 -13.96
CA GLN A 348 13.99 16.77 -13.34
C GLN A 348 12.56 16.31 -13.59
N LEU A 349 12.23 15.83 -14.79
CA LEU A 349 10.91 15.26 -15.10
C LEU A 349 10.58 14.05 -14.21
N ASN A 350 11.55 13.15 -14.00
CA ASN A 350 11.39 12.01 -13.09
C ASN A 350 11.17 12.47 -11.64
N ILE A 351 11.94 13.44 -11.15
CA ILE A 351 11.76 14.02 -9.81
C ILE A 351 10.37 14.63 -9.67
N TYR A 352 9.93 15.38 -10.69
CA TYR A 352 8.63 16.05 -10.73
C TYR A 352 7.47 15.05 -10.70
N ALA A 353 7.45 14.07 -11.60
CA ALA A 353 6.42 13.04 -11.67
C ALA A 353 6.27 12.29 -10.34
N ASN A 354 7.38 11.83 -9.76
CA ASN A 354 7.37 11.07 -8.52
C ASN A 354 6.94 11.90 -7.31
N HIS A 355 7.26 13.19 -7.31
CA HIS A 355 6.77 14.12 -6.30
C HIS A 355 5.24 14.24 -6.34
N LEU A 356 4.65 14.36 -7.53
CA LEU A 356 3.20 14.43 -7.71
C LEU A 356 2.52 13.14 -7.23
N VAL A 357 2.98 11.98 -7.71
CA VAL A 357 2.44 10.66 -7.31
C VAL A 357 2.46 10.52 -5.79
N LYS A 358 3.61 10.73 -5.16
CA LYS A 358 3.79 10.58 -3.71
C LYS A 358 2.90 11.53 -2.90
N LYS A 359 2.70 12.76 -3.37
CA LYS A 359 1.87 13.73 -2.66
C LYS A 359 0.39 13.41 -2.75
N LEU A 360 -0.04 12.83 -3.87
CA LEU A 360 -1.44 12.58 -4.18
C LEU A 360 -1.90 11.19 -3.69
N CYS A 361 -1.00 10.21 -3.52
CA CYS A 361 -1.38 8.86 -3.08
C CYS A 361 -1.60 8.71 -1.56
N THR A 362 -1.17 9.69 -0.75
CA THR A 362 -1.30 9.66 0.72
C THR A 362 -2.38 10.61 1.25
N LYS A 363 -3.21 11.18 0.38
CA LYS A 363 -4.37 12.00 0.73
C LYS A 363 -5.63 11.17 0.53
#